data_AF-A0A0K3ARH7-F1
#
_entry.id   AF-A0A0K3ARH7-F1
#
_cell.length_a   1.000
_cell.length_b   1.000
_cell.length_c   1.000
_cell.angle_alpha   90.00
_cell.angle_beta   90.00
_cell.angle_gamma   90.00
#
_symmetry.space_group_name_H-M   'P 1'
#
loop_
_entity.id
_entity.type
_entity.pdbx_description
1 polymer ?
#
loop_
_entity_poly.entity_id
_entity_poly.type
_entity_poly.pdbx_seq_one_letter_code
_entity_poly.pdbx_strand_id
1 'polypeptide(L)'
;MEDVDMVMASLENALASTGGFCVGRSYVVGHQRLSGLGYCFSASLPPLLATAASEAISIIDEEPSRVQKVTEMAINGQKKLQDALSGSKFSLQGCPESPMKHIYYNGEDEEKQLDTFVETVFTKNHLLLTRARYLDKDELFKIRPSIRVMFQHDLTEEEIQRAVDAIRVVAHKF
;
A
#
# COMPACT_ATOMS: atom_id res chain seq x y z
N MET A 1 3.40 -16.46 18.37
CA MET A 1 4.14 -15.18 18.47
C MET A 1 5.33 -15.28 19.44
N GLU A 2 5.64 -16.46 19.97
CA GLU A 2 6.75 -16.66 20.92
C GLU A 2 8.13 -16.62 20.25
N ASP A 3 8.19 -16.79 18.94
CA ASP A 3 9.42 -16.73 18.12
C ASP A 3 9.76 -15.33 17.59
N VAL A 4 8.95 -14.31 17.91
CA VAL A 4 9.16 -12.93 17.45
C VAL A 4 9.58 -12.05 18.62
N ASP A 5 10.85 -11.64 18.63
CA ASP A 5 11.40 -10.79 19.70
C ASP A 5 10.86 -9.35 19.67
N MET A 6 10.52 -8.85 18.48
CA MET A 6 10.13 -7.47 18.25
C MET A 6 9.23 -7.33 17.03
N VAL A 7 8.17 -6.52 17.16
CA VAL A 7 7.30 -6.09 16.07
C VAL A 7 7.42 -4.59 15.92
N MET A 8 7.70 -4.13 14.71
CA MET A 8 7.74 -2.72 14.36
C MET A 8 6.72 -2.43 13.26
N ALA A 9 6.05 -1.29 13.35
CA ALA A 9 5.10 -0.87 12.34
C ALA A 9 5.02 0.67 12.23
N SER A 10 4.63 1.14 11.05
CA SER A 10 4.35 2.55 10.77
C SER A 10 2.89 2.89 11.08
N LEU A 11 2.68 4.08 11.62
CA LEU A 11 1.36 4.67 11.89
C LEU A 11 0.78 5.40 10.65
N GLU A 12 1.55 5.51 9.57
CA GLU A 12 1.25 6.39 8.42
C GLU A 12 0.25 5.80 7.42
N ASN A 13 0.06 4.48 7.46
CA ASN A 13 -0.77 3.79 6.49
C ASN A 13 -2.18 3.55 7.05
N ALA A 14 -2.42 2.37 7.61
CA ALA A 14 -3.75 1.97 8.07
C ALA A 14 -4.27 2.78 9.26
N LEU A 15 -3.41 3.50 9.98
CA LEU A 15 -3.75 4.22 11.21
C LEU A 15 -3.90 5.73 11.01
N ALA A 16 -3.74 6.23 9.78
CA ALA A 16 -3.96 7.63 9.40
C ALA A 16 -3.27 8.68 10.32
N SER A 17 -2.08 8.36 10.82
CA SER A 17 -1.28 9.23 11.70
C SER A 17 0.16 9.33 11.17
N THR A 18 1.15 9.65 12.00
CA THR A 18 2.56 9.68 11.59
C THR A 18 3.47 9.00 12.60
N GLY A 19 4.67 8.63 12.16
CA GLY A 19 5.65 7.93 12.98
C GLY A 19 5.45 6.42 12.99
N GLY A 20 5.92 5.77 14.06
CA GLY A 20 5.91 4.32 14.17
C GLY A 20 5.97 3.87 15.63
N PHE A 21 5.74 2.57 15.83
CA PHE A 21 5.83 1.95 17.15
C PHE A 21 6.64 0.66 17.09
N CYS A 22 7.14 0.26 18.26
CA CYS A 22 7.86 -0.96 18.47
C CYS A 22 7.27 -1.67 19.69
N VAL A 23 6.94 -2.96 19.53
CA VAL A 23 6.44 -3.83 20.59
C VAL A 23 7.44 -4.97 20.77
N GLY A 24 7.75 -5.30 22.01
CA GLY A 24 8.65 -6.39 22.35
C GLY A 24 8.73 -6.58 23.85
N ARG A 25 9.66 -7.43 24.30
CA ARG A 25 9.92 -7.61 25.74
C ARG A 25 10.34 -6.29 26.38
N SER A 26 9.91 -6.05 27.62
CA SER A 26 10.11 -4.79 28.33
C SER A 26 11.57 -4.32 28.38
N TYR A 27 12.52 -5.24 28.57
CA TYR A 27 13.95 -4.91 28.58
C TYR A 27 14.49 -4.52 27.19
N VAL A 28 13.93 -5.08 26.11
CA VAL A 28 14.29 -4.74 24.72
C VAL A 28 13.80 -3.33 24.39
N VAL A 29 12.52 -3.05 24.63
CA VAL A 29 11.93 -1.72 24.42
C VAL A 29 12.58 -0.69 25.34
N GLY A 30 12.87 -1.05 26.60
CA GLY A 30 13.58 -0.21 27.56
C GLY A 30 14.97 0.18 27.08
N HIS A 31 15.73 -0.77 26.53
CA HIS A 31 17.04 -0.48 25.93
C HIS A 31 16.92 0.48 24.74
N GLN A 32 15.99 0.24 23.80
CA GLN A 32 15.77 1.14 22.67
C GLN A 32 15.38 2.56 23.11
N ARG A 33 14.54 2.69 24.14
CA ARG A 33 14.09 3.97 24.67
C ARG A 33 15.22 4.77 25.33
N LEU A 34 16.16 4.08 25.99
CA LEU A 34 17.27 4.71 26.71
C LEU A 34 18.53 4.93 25.85
N SER A 35 18.71 4.13 24.81
CA SER A 35 19.93 4.12 23.98
C SER A 35 19.69 4.51 22.53
N GLY A 36 18.44 4.58 22.06
CA GLY A 36 18.09 4.96 20.70
C GLY A 36 18.25 6.47 20.47
N LEU A 37 19.29 6.87 19.72
CA LEU A 37 19.56 8.28 19.41
C LEU A 37 18.34 9.00 18.81
N GLY A 38 17.66 8.35 17.86
CA GLY A 38 16.45 8.91 17.23
C GLY A 38 15.25 9.04 18.17
N TYR A 39 15.21 8.27 19.26
CA TYR A 39 14.17 8.40 20.29
C TYR A 39 14.53 9.49 21.31
N CYS A 40 15.78 9.55 21.77
CA CYS A 40 16.22 10.49 22.80
C CYS A 40 16.36 11.94 22.29
N PHE A 41 16.76 12.11 21.02
CA PHE A 41 17.09 13.42 20.44
C PHE A 41 16.09 13.86 19.36
N SER A 42 14.85 13.39 19.43
CA SER A 42 13.75 13.81 18.56
C SER A 42 12.55 14.30 19.38
N ALA A 43 11.73 15.16 18.78
CA ALA A 43 10.48 15.60 19.40
C ALA A 43 9.46 14.45 19.45
N SER A 44 8.63 14.43 20.49
CA SER A 44 7.54 13.45 20.59
C SER A 44 6.46 13.70 19.54
N LEU A 45 5.71 12.65 19.20
CA LEU A 45 4.53 12.75 18.34
C LEU A 45 3.53 13.78 18.91
N PRO A 46 2.98 14.71 18.11
CA PRO A 46 1.95 15.64 18.57
C PRO A 46 0.75 14.91 19.21
N PRO A 47 0.19 15.43 20.34
CA PRO A 47 -0.89 14.75 21.06
C PRO A 47 -2.09 14.38 20.19
N LEU A 48 -2.49 15.26 19.26
CA LEU A 48 -3.58 15.00 18.31
C LEU A 48 -3.33 13.73 17.48
N LEU A 49 -2.12 13.56 16.95
CA LEU A 49 -1.75 12.42 16.11
C LEU A 49 -1.63 11.14 16.93
N ALA A 50 -1.15 11.24 18.18
CA ALA A 50 -1.10 10.11 19.10
C ALA A 50 -2.52 9.62 19.45
N THR A 51 -3.45 10.53 19.73
CA THR A 51 -4.86 10.19 19.99
C THR A 51 -5.53 9.58 18.76
N ALA A 52 -5.32 10.15 17.57
CA ALA A 52 -5.86 9.60 16.33
C ALA A 52 -5.36 8.17 16.05
N ALA A 53 -4.06 7.91 16.25
CA ALA A 53 -3.49 6.58 16.11
C ALA A 53 -4.07 5.60 17.14
N SER A 54 -4.22 6.03 18.39
CA SER A 54 -4.82 5.21 19.46
C SER A 54 -6.26 4.83 19.13
N GLU A 55 -7.05 5.79 18.65
CA GLU A 55 -8.44 5.55 18.26
C GLU A 55 -8.54 4.61 17.05
N ALA A 56 -7.67 4.79 16.04
CA ALA A 56 -7.63 3.90 14.89
C ALA A 56 -7.30 2.45 15.30
N ILE A 57 -6.42 2.25 16.28
CA ILE A 57 -6.13 0.92 16.84
C ILE A 57 -7.36 0.35 17.57
N SER A 58 -8.03 1.15 18.41
CA SER A 58 -9.26 0.74 19.11
C SER A 58 -10.33 0.29 18.13
N ILE A 59 -10.58 1.06 17.06
CA ILE A 59 -11.55 0.70 16.01
C ILE A 59 -11.19 -0.63 15.34
N ILE A 60 -9.91 -0.89 15.08
CA ILE A 60 -9.48 -2.17 14.47
C ILE A 60 -9.71 -3.35 15.44
N ASP A 61 -9.50 -3.15 16.74
CA ASP A 61 -9.71 -4.17 17.77
C ASP A 61 -11.20 -4.45 18.00
N GLU A 62 -12.03 -3.41 18.02
CA GLU A 62 -13.49 -3.49 18.19
C GLU A 62 -14.19 -4.06 16.95
N GLU A 63 -13.68 -3.76 15.74
CA GLU A 63 -14.27 -4.17 14.46
C GLU A 63 -13.27 -4.98 13.59
N PRO A 64 -12.90 -6.21 13.98
CA PRO A 64 -11.95 -7.04 13.22
C PRO A 64 -12.47 -7.40 11.81
N SER A 65 -13.79 -7.34 11.60
CA SER A 65 -14.43 -7.52 10.28
C SER A 65 -13.95 -6.50 9.25
N ARG A 66 -13.45 -5.32 9.67
CA ARG A 66 -12.92 -4.31 8.76
C ARG A 66 -11.72 -4.83 7.97
N VAL A 67 -10.81 -5.53 8.65
CA VAL A 67 -9.62 -6.13 8.05
C VAL A 67 -10.02 -7.28 7.13
N GLN A 68 -10.94 -8.14 7.57
CA GLN A 68 -11.46 -9.26 6.77
C GLN A 68 -12.08 -8.77 5.46
N LYS A 69 -12.93 -7.74 5.53
CA LYS A 69 -13.55 -7.11 4.35
C LYS A 69 -12.50 -6.61 3.37
N VAL A 70 -11.46 -5.90 3.84
CA VAL A 70 -10.38 -5.40 2.96
C VAL A 70 -9.61 -6.56 2.32
N THR A 71 -9.33 -7.63 3.06
CA THR A 71 -8.68 -8.83 2.54
C THR A 71 -9.53 -9.51 1.46
N GLU A 72 -10.84 -9.66 1.68
CA GLU A 72 -11.76 -10.22 0.68
C GLU A 72 -11.84 -9.34 -0.58
N MET A 73 -11.94 -8.02 -0.40
CA MET A 73 -11.89 -7.04 -1.49
C MET A 73 -10.58 -7.15 -2.28
N ALA A 74 -9.44 -7.35 -1.60
CA ALA A 74 -8.14 -7.50 -2.23
C ALA A 74 -8.03 -8.80 -3.05
N ILE A 75 -8.56 -9.92 -2.54
CA ILE A 75 -8.57 -11.20 -3.24
C ILE A 75 -9.46 -11.12 -4.48
N ASN A 76 -10.67 -10.61 -4.34
CA ASN A 76 -11.63 -10.50 -5.44
C ASN A 76 -11.18 -9.45 -6.48
N GLY A 77 -10.69 -8.31 -6.00
CA GLY A 77 -10.14 -7.25 -6.84
C GLY A 77 -8.91 -7.69 -7.61
N GLN A 78 -8.04 -8.54 -7.01
CA GLN A 78 -6.92 -9.15 -7.73
C GLN A 78 -7.38 -10.00 -8.91
N LYS A 79 -8.39 -10.86 -8.73
CA LYS A 79 -8.96 -11.67 -9.84
C LYS A 79 -9.49 -10.77 -10.95
N LYS A 80 -10.33 -9.77 -10.60
CA LYS A 80 -10.88 -8.80 -11.55
C LYS A 80 -9.78 -8.05 -12.33
N LEU A 81 -8.71 -7.64 -11.66
CA LEU A 81 -7.56 -6.98 -12.30
C LEU A 81 -6.76 -7.94 -13.19
N GLN A 82 -6.52 -9.18 -12.77
CA GLN A 82 -5.84 -10.18 -13.60
C GLN A 82 -6.61 -10.44 -14.90
N ASP A 83 -7.92 -10.62 -14.80
CA ASP A 83 -8.80 -10.79 -15.96
C ASP A 83 -8.80 -9.55 -16.86
N ALA A 84 -8.78 -8.36 -16.27
CA ALA A 84 -8.72 -7.10 -17.01
C ALA A 84 -7.41 -6.90 -17.79
N LEU A 85 -6.29 -7.38 -17.25
CA LEU A 85 -4.97 -7.26 -17.88
C LEU A 85 -4.63 -8.44 -18.79
N SER A 86 -5.40 -9.54 -18.74
CA SER A 86 -5.20 -10.71 -19.60
C SER A 86 -5.18 -10.34 -21.08
N GLY A 87 -4.15 -10.77 -21.81
CA GLY A 87 -3.94 -10.46 -23.23
C GLY A 87 -3.29 -9.11 -23.51
N SER A 88 -3.04 -8.28 -22.49
CA SER A 88 -2.28 -7.03 -22.63
C SER A 88 -0.78 -7.24 -22.35
N LYS A 89 0.03 -6.20 -22.57
CA LYS A 89 1.45 -6.17 -22.18
C LYS A 89 1.68 -5.92 -20.69
N PHE A 90 0.62 -5.76 -19.91
CA PHE A 90 0.71 -5.50 -18.47
C PHE A 90 0.48 -6.77 -17.66
N SER A 91 1.20 -6.90 -16.55
CA SER A 91 1.06 -8.02 -15.61
C SER A 91 0.83 -7.52 -14.19
N LEU A 92 -0.01 -8.24 -13.44
CA LEU A 92 -0.27 -7.96 -12.03
C LEU A 92 0.61 -8.87 -11.17
N GLN A 93 1.28 -8.30 -10.16
CA GLN A 93 1.87 -9.07 -9.07
C GLN A 93 1.39 -8.55 -7.72
N GLY A 94 1.34 -9.46 -6.75
CA GLY A 94 0.90 -9.20 -5.39
C GLY A 94 0.36 -10.47 -4.75
N CYS A 95 0.51 -10.55 -3.43
CA CYS A 95 -0.13 -11.59 -2.64
C CYS A 95 -1.66 -11.40 -2.69
N PRO A 96 -2.48 -12.45 -2.90
CA PRO A 96 -3.94 -12.36 -2.94
C PRO A 96 -4.55 -11.56 -1.78
N GLU A 97 -4.05 -11.79 -0.56
CA GLU A 97 -4.52 -11.19 0.68
C GLU A 97 -4.02 -9.76 0.89
N SER A 98 -2.93 -9.37 0.23
CA SER A 98 -2.37 -8.01 0.35
C SER A 98 -3.30 -6.99 -0.31
N PRO A 99 -3.73 -5.92 0.38
CA PRO A 99 -4.53 -4.87 -0.24
C PRO A 99 -3.79 -4.06 -1.29
N MET A 100 -2.45 -4.13 -1.32
CA MET A 100 -1.63 -3.47 -2.33
C MET A 100 -1.25 -4.45 -3.45
N LYS A 101 -1.53 -4.05 -4.69
CA LYS A 101 -1.18 -4.77 -5.92
C LYS A 101 -0.29 -3.89 -6.79
N HIS A 102 0.60 -4.53 -7.55
CA HIS A 102 1.51 -3.86 -8.47
C HIS A 102 1.21 -4.27 -9.91
N ILE A 103 1.03 -3.29 -10.79
CA ILE A 103 0.91 -3.50 -12.23
C ILE A 103 2.24 -3.15 -12.88
N TYR A 104 2.82 -4.10 -13.61
CA TYR A 104 4.08 -3.96 -14.35
C TYR A 104 3.83 -3.96 -15.85
N TYR A 105 4.68 -3.27 -16.60
CA TYR A 105 4.68 -3.31 -18.07
C TYR A 105 5.79 -4.22 -18.57
N ASN A 106 5.49 -5.20 -19.41
CA ASN A 106 6.43 -6.22 -19.89
C ASN A 106 7.02 -5.91 -21.28
N GLY A 107 7.27 -4.64 -21.59
CA GLY A 107 7.86 -4.20 -22.85
C GLY A 107 9.01 -3.22 -22.64
N GLU A 108 9.47 -2.60 -23.72
CA GLU A 108 10.51 -1.58 -23.70
C GLU A 108 9.99 -0.25 -23.15
N ASP A 109 10.89 0.58 -22.62
CA ASP A 109 10.57 1.89 -22.03
C ASP A 109 9.50 1.83 -20.91
N GLU A 110 9.62 0.85 -19.99
CA GLU A 110 8.64 0.59 -18.91
C GLU A 110 8.16 1.87 -18.21
N GLU A 111 9.07 2.75 -17.81
CA GLU A 111 8.74 3.99 -17.11
C GLU A 111 7.83 4.92 -17.89
N LYS A 112 8.15 5.15 -19.17
CA LYS A 112 7.38 6.03 -20.05
C LYS A 112 5.99 5.45 -20.30
N GLN A 113 5.90 4.14 -20.48
CA GLN A 113 4.63 3.47 -20.71
C GLN A 113 3.75 3.50 -19.45
N LEU A 114 4.33 3.29 -18.27
CA LEU A 114 3.60 3.39 -17.00
C LEU A 114 3.16 4.84 -16.72
N ASP A 115 3.97 5.86 -17.03
CA ASP A 115 3.55 7.27 -16.94
C ASP A 115 2.37 7.57 -17.87
N THR A 116 2.50 7.18 -19.15
CA THR A 116 1.44 7.36 -20.15
C THR A 116 0.16 6.65 -19.74
N PHE A 117 0.27 5.46 -19.15
CA PHE A 117 -0.86 4.70 -18.63
C PHE A 117 -1.59 5.47 -17.51
N VAL A 118 -0.85 5.91 -16.49
CA VAL A 118 -1.43 6.62 -15.34
C VAL A 118 -2.07 7.94 -15.78
N GLU A 119 -1.40 8.69 -16.65
CA GLU A 119 -1.92 9.94 -17.20
C GLU A 119 -3.21 9.70 -18.01
N THR A 120 -3.22 8.66 -18.85
CA THR A 120 -4.41 8.31 -19.65
C THR A 120 -5.61 7.95 -18.77
N VAL A 121 -5.40 7.16 -17.72
CA VAL A 121 -6.46 6.79 -16.76
C VAL A 121 -6.99 8.04 -16.05
N PHE A 122 -6.10 8.95 -15.63
CA PHE A 122 -6.49 10.19 -14.99
C PHE A 122 -7.30 11.10 -15.92
N THR A 123 -6.80 11.38 -17.13
CA THR A 123 -7.43 12.32 -18.07
C THR A 123 -8.77 11.81 -18.60
N LYS A 124 -8.92 10.49 -18.84
CA LYS A 124 -10.13 9.94 -19.46
C LYS A 124 -11.18 9.46 -18.47
N ASN A 125 -10.77 8.97 -17.31
CA ASN A 125 -11.66 8.32 -16.34
C ASN A 125 -11.76 9.09 -15.01
N HIS A 126 -10.92 10.11 -14.82
CA HIS A 126 -10.80 10.88 -13.57
C HIS A 126 -10.48 9.99 -12.36
N LEU A 127 -9.62 9.00 -12.58
CA LEU A 127 -9.12 8.10 -11.53
C LEU A 127 -7.63 8.34 -11.33
N LEU A 128 -7.23 8.56 -10.09
CA LEU A 128 -5.84 8.78 -9.74
C LEU A 128 -5.18 7.43 -9.43
N LEU A 129 -4.21 7.06 -10.27
CA LEU A 129 -3.26 5.99 -9.99
C LEU A 129 -1.87 6.60 -9.80
N THR A 130 -0.98 5.91 -9.10
CA THR A 130 0.38 6.39 -8.88
C THR A 130 1.39 5.30 -9.20
N ARG A 131 2.54 5.70 -9.76
CA ARG A 131 3.68 4.81 -9.89
C ARG A 131 4.37 4.63 -8.54
N ALA A 132 4.86 3.42 -8.28
CA ALA A 132 5.91 3.23 -7.30
C ALA A 132 7.18 3.95 -7.81
N ARG A 133 7.66 4.91 -7.01
CA ARG A 133 8.86 5.69 -7.28
C ARG A 133 9.93 5.29 -6.28
N TYR A 134 11.14 5.08 -6.77
CA TYR A 134 12.30 4.70 -5.98
C TYR A 134 13.45 5.65 -6.30
N LEU A 135 14.44 5.71 -5.42
CA LEU A 135 15.64 6.51 -5.64
C LEU A 135 16.70 5.64 -6.31
N ASP A 136 16.58 5.44 -7.63
CA ASP A 136 17.40 4.47 -8.39
C ASP A 136 18.91 4.61 -8.21
N LYS A 137 19.40 5.81 -7.83
CA LYS A 137 20.82 6.07 -7.57
C LYS A 137 21.28 5.55 -6.21
N ASP A 138 20.37 5.45 -5.25
CA ASP A 138 20.62 5.07 -3.87
C ASP A 138 20.19 3.61 -3.59
N GLU A 139 19.38 3.02 -4.48
CA GLU A 139 18.98 1.62 -4.39
C GLU A 139 20.14 0.68 -4.76
N LEU A 140 20.50 -0.22 -3.83
CA LEU A 140 21.51 -1.24 -4.07
C LEU A 140 21.08 -2.22 -5.18
N PHE A 141 19.78 -2.51 -5.25
CA PHE A 141 19.18 -3.36 -6.27
C PHE A 141 18.07 -2.58 -6.95
N LYS A 142 18.19 -2.37 -8.27
CA LYS A 142 17.17 -1.66 -9.04
C LYS A 142 15.83 -2.36 -8.90
N ILE A 143 14.85 -1.61 -8.41
CA ILE A 143 13.47 -2.09 -8.27
C ILE A 143 12.75 -1.81 -9.57
N ARG A 144 12.05 -2.82 -10.08
CA ARG A 144 11.28 -2.68 -11.31
C ARG A 144 10.14 -1.67 -11.11
N PRO A 145 9.96 -0.67 -11.99
CA PRO A 145 8.90 0.30 -11.88
C PRO A 145 7.52 -0.37 -12.03
N SER A 146 6.53 0.13 -11.31
CA SER A 146 5.16 -0.40 -11.34
C SER A 146 4.15 0.68 -11.00
N ILE A 147 2.88 0.42 -11.29
CA ILE A 147 1.74 1.19 -10.79
C ILE A 147 1.21 0.51 -9.53
N ARG A 148 0.98 1.28 -8.48
CA ARG A 148 0.37 0.81 -7.22
C ARG A 148 -1.14 0.95 -7.28
N VAL A 149 -1.83 -0.14 -7.04
CA VAL A 149 -3.29 -0.19 -6.86
C VAL A 149 -3.56 -0.68 -5.44
N MET A 150 -4.34 0.08 -4.67
CA MET A 150 -4.62 -0.21 -3.27
C MET A 150 -6.12 -0.36 -3.04
N PHE A 151 -6.51 -1.43 -2.35
CA PHE A 151 -7.87 -1.63 -1.86
C PHE A 151 -7.99 -1.08 -0.44
N GLN A 152 -9.06 -0.33 -0.18
CA GLN A 152 -9.35 0.30 1.11
C GLN A 152 -10.76 -0.10 1.57
N HIS A 153 -11.00 -0.03 2.87
CA HIS A 153 -12.23 -0.52 3.50
C HIS A 153 -13.50 0.17 2.97
N ASP A 154 -13.39 1.46 2.65
CA ASP A 154 -14.53 2.31 2.28
C ASP A 154 -14.86 2.27 0.77
N LEU A 155 -14.05 1.61 -0.06
CA LEU A 155 -14.34 1.50 -1.49
C LEU A 155 -15.59 0.65 -1.72
N THR A 156 -16.48 1.11 -2.61
CA THR A 156 -17.65 0.32 -3.02
C THR A 156 -17.31 -0.66 -4.15
N GLU A 157 -18.17 -1.66 -4.37
CA GLU A 157 -17.97 -2.59 -5.48
C GLU A 157 -18.09 -1.89 -6.84
N GLU A 158 -18.97 -0.89 -6.96
CA GLU A 158 -19.13 -0.10 -8.18
C GLU A 158 -17.89 0.74 -8.48
N GLU A 159 -17.26 1.32 -7.45
CA GLU A 159 -16.01 2.08 -7.59
C GLU A 159 -14.86 1.18 -8.03
N ILE A 160 -14.75 -0.01 -7.42
CA ILE A 160 -13.76 -1.02 -7.81
C ILE A 160 -14.00 -1.45 -9.25
N GLN A 161 -15.25 -1.75 -9.63
CA GLN A 161 -15.58 -2.18 -10.98
C GLN A 161 -15.27 -1.10 -12.01
N ARG A 162 -15.65 0.16 -11.73
CA ARG A 162 -15.31 1.32 -12.56
C ARG A 162 -13.79 1.46 -12.75
N ALA A 163 -13.01 1.26 -11.69
CA ALA A 163 -11.56 1.33 -11.76
C ALA A 163 -10.95 0.19 -12.60
N VAL A 164 -11.44 -1.03 -12.41
CA VAL A 164 -11.01 -2.21 -13.19
C VAL A 164 -11.32 -2.01 -14.68
N ASP A 165 -12.50 -1.52 -15.03
CA ASP A 165 -12.89 -1.30 -16.43
C ASP A 165 -12.08 -0.18 -17.07
N ALA A 166 -11.78 0.90 -16.34
CA ALA A 166 -10.87 1.95 -16.80
C ALA A 166 -9.47 1.41 -17.09
N ILE A 167 -8.92 0.63 -16.16
CA ILE A 167 -7.61 -0.04 -16.29
C ILE A 167 -7.60 -0.97 -17.50
N ARG A 168 -8.65 -1.77 -17.70
CA ARG A 168 -8.81 -2.66 -18.86
C ARG A 168 -8.74 -1.88 -20.17
N VAL A 169 -9.56 -0.84 -20.32
CA VAL A 169 -9.65 -0.05 -21.56
C VAL A 169 -8.32 0.62 -21.90
N VAL A 170 -7.55 1.04 -20.89
CA VAL A 170 -6.24 1.66 -21.11
C VAL A 170 -5.17 0.60 -21.40
N ALA A 171 -5.13 -0.51 -20.66
CA ALA A 171 -4.15 -1.58 -20.85
C ALA A 171 -4.15 -2.18 -22.26
N HIS A 172 -5.33 -2.34 -22.85
CA HIS A 172 -5.51 -2.92 -24.19
C HIS A 172 -5.29 -1.92 -25.35
N LYS A 173 -4.90 -0.68 -25.07
CA LYS A 173 -4.53 0.31 -26.10
C LYS A 173 -3.03 0.33 -26.42
N PHE A 174 -2.20 -0.39 -25.64
CA PHE A 174 -0.74 -0.48 -25.79
C PHE A 174 -0.30 -1.80 -26.45
#